data_AF-A0A428NJX8-F1
#
_entry.id   AF-A0A428NJX8-F1
#
_cell.length_a   1.000
_cell.length_b   1.000
_cell.length_c   1.000
_cell.angle_alpha   90.00
_cell.angle_beta   90.00
_cell.angle_gamma   90.00
#
_symmetry.space_group_name_H-M   'P 1'
#
loop_
_entity.id
_entity.type
_entity.pdbx_description
1 polymer ?
#
loop_
_entity_poly.entity_id
_entity_poly.type
_entity_poly.pdbx_seq_one_letter_code
_entity_poly.pdbx_strand_id
1 'polypeptide(L)'
;MATEDERYRQSSQYRLWSFTPSNLQELRAKTNSLAREQIAPRLSSDPPPDFLTADEEIRLVKFFTVELIRAAQFCELPTEIRATAAVFLRRFYVTNSVMTYPAPELLKTSLFFGCKAEGFFYKLNAFSEKFPNTTGEQILAGEFLLCQGIRFAFDVRHPFRALEGAILELRRKLPDEESRINRVHARAREILKFSPLVTDAYFHYTPSQIMMAAVSIVDHGLLDVLIPLPNGEAGQAAAFASMRDKILGVIQSCREMLEEEPPERMTDYWGTPELVKAMKPLRKKLQKCRDPDRANLVNLQRARREQAMNKEKKTSANNDGSVFGDDLARETKRVKLENADPFGPPL
;
A
#
# COMPACT_ATOMS: atom_id res chain seq x y z
N MET A 1 -16.57 -9.42 -26.93
CA MET A 1 -16.50 -9.11 -25.49
C MET A 1 -15.05 -8.85 -25.15
N ALA A 2 -14.76 -7.86 -24.31
CA ALA A 2 -13.38 -7.62 -23.86
C ALA A 2 -12.84 -8.84 -23.11
N THR A 3 -11.59 -9.23 -23.37
CA THR A 3 -10.94 -10.35 -22.69
C THR A 3 -10.76 -10.06 -21.20
N GLU A 4 -10.55 -11.08 -20.38
CA GLU A 4 -10.28 -10.93 -18.94
C GLU A 4 -9.09 -10.01 -18.66
N ASP A 5 -8.06 -10.09 -19.50
CA ASP A 5 -6.87 -9.23 -19.50
C ASP A 5 -7.23 -7.77 -19.76
N GLU A 6 -8.03 -7.48 -20.79
CA GLU A 6 -8.48 -6.13 -21.09
C GLU A 6 -9.31 -5.55 -19.94
N ARG A 7 -10.16 -6.36 -19.31
CA ARG A 7 -10.95 -5.95 -18.15
C ARG A 7 -10.08 -5.67 -16.92
N TYR A 8 -8.99 -6.41 -16.72
CA TYR A 8 -8.02 -6.11 -15.66
C TYR A 8 -7.28 -4.80 -15.94
N ARG A 9 -6.88 -4.54 -17.19
CA ARG A 9 -6.20 -3.30 -17.60
C ARG A 9 -7.07 -2.04 -17.42
N GLN A 10 -8.39 -2.19 -17.37
CA GLN A 10 -9.31 -1.08 -17.06
C GLN A 10 -9.39 -0.74 -15.56
N SER A 11 -8.91 -1.62 -14.67
CA SER A 11 -8.96 -1.41 -13.22
C SER A 11 -8.08 -0.26 -12.75
N SER A 12 -8.45 0.36 -11.63
CA SER A 12 -7.62 1.37 -10.97
C SER A 12 -6.28 0.78 -10.49
N GLN A 13 -6.26 -0.49 -10.08
CA GLN A 13 -5.05 -1.18 -9.68
C GLN A 13 -4.02 -1.22 -10.82
N TYR A 14 -4.41 -1.62 -12.04
CA TYR A 14 -3.48 -1.64 -13.17
C TYR A 14 -3.08 -0.23 -13.60
N ARG A 15 -4.06 0.67 -13.75
CA ARG A 15 -3.83 2.00 -14.34
C ARG A 15 -3.05 2.95 -13.43
N LEU A 16 -3.15 2.77 -12.12
CA LEU A 16 -2.56 3.68 -11.15
C LEU A 16 -1.49 3.01 -10.29
N TRP A 17 -1.55 1.70 -10.07
CA TRP A 17 -0.73 1.03 -9.05
C TRP A 17 0.02 -0.19 -9.59
N SER A 18 0.30 -0.23 -10.90
CA SER A 18 1.17 -1.21 -11.51
C SER A 18 2.33 -0.54 -12.23
N PHE A 19 3.55 -0.91 -11.87
CA PHE A 19 4.79 -0.24 -12.28
C PHE A 19 5.84 -1.27 -12.71
N THR A 20 6.77 -0.84 -13.56
CA THR A 20 8.04 -1.56 -13.69
C THR A 20 8.88 -1.39 -12.42
N PRO A 21 9.85 -2.29 -12.13
CA PRO A 21 10.75 -2.12 -11.00
C PRO A 21 11.51 -0.78 -11.00
N SER A 22 11.98 -0.34 -12.17
CA SER A 22 12.67 0.94 -12.34
C SER A 22 11.77 2.13 -11.98
N ASN A 23 10.54 2.16 -12.50
CA ASN A 23 9.62 3.27 -12.28
C ASN A 23 9.22 3.36 -10.80
N LEU A 24 9.02 2.21 -10.12
CA LEU A 24 8.71 2.20 -8.69
C LEU A 24 9.88 2.72 -7.84
N GLN A 25 11.12 2.36 -8.20
CA GLN A 25 12.32 2.84 -7.52
C GLN A 25 12.51 4.35 -7.72
N GLU A 26 12.37 4.83 -8.95
CA GLU A 26 12.43 6.26 -9.29
C GLU A 26 11.36 7.06 -8.55
N LEU A 27 10.12 6.55 -8.51
CA LEU A 27 9.01 7.18 -7.81
C LEU A 27 9.30 7.32 -6.31
N ARG A 28 9.83 6.28 -5.67
CA ARG A 28 10.22 6.32 -4.25
C ARG A 28 11.37 7.30 -4.00
N ALA A 29 12.38 7.32 -4.87
CA ALA A 29 13.51 8.25 -4.77
C ALA A 29 13.02 9.71 -4.91
N LYS A 30 12.12 9.97 -5.85
CA LYS A 30 11.50 11.28 -6.04
C LYS A 30 10.65 11.71 -4.85
N THR A 31 9.79 10.82 -4.34
CA THR A 31 9.00 11.06 -3.11
C THR A 31 9.90 11.42 -1.93
N ASN A 32 11.01 10.70 -1.75
CA ASN A 32 11.99 10.97 -0.70
C ASN A 32 12.67 12.34 -0.88
N SER A 33 13.13 12.68 -2.10
CA SER A 33 13.76 13.98 -2.39
C SER A 33 12.80 15.14 -2.10
N LEU A 34 11.58 15.06 -2.62
CA LEU A 34 10.55 16.09 -2.40
C LEU A 34 10.24 16.29 -0.92
N ALA A 35 10.16 15.20 -0.14
CA ALA A 35 9.97 15.30 1.29
C ALA A 35 11.14 16.00 1.99
N ARG A 36 12.39 15.68 1.62
CA ARG A 36 13.58 16.35 2.17
C ARG A 36 13.58 17.84 1.86
N GLU A 37 13.30 18.22 0.61
CA GLU A 37 13.22 19.61 0.17
C GLU A 37 12.13 20.39 0.93
N GLN A 38 10.99 19.77 1.20
CA GLN A 38 9.89 20.41 1.95
C GLN A 38 10.16 20.52 3.45
N ILE A 39 10.88 19.56 4.03
CA ILE A 39 11.12 19.48 5.49
C ILE A 39 12.37 20.29 5.89
N ALA A 40 13.42 20.30 5.08
CA ALA A 40 14.67 21.01 5.35
C ALA A 40 14.48 22.47 5.82
N PRO A 41 13.68 23.32 5.15
CA PRO A 41 13.49 24.71 5.60
C PRO A 41 12.74 24.83 6.94
N ARG A 42 11.99 23.80 7.35
CA ARG A 42 11.19 23.81 8.59
C ARG A 42 11.96 23.34 9.82
N LEU A 43 13.02 22.56 9.63
CA LEU A 43 13.82 22.03 10.73
C LEU A 43 14.93 22.97 11.19
N SER A 44 15.28 24.00 10.40
CA SER A 44 16.21 25.09 10.72
C SER A 44 17.32 24.69 11.71
N SER A 45 18.06 23.63 11.36
CA SER A 45 19.16 23.10 12.17
C SER A 45 20.48 23.22 11.41
N ASP A 46 21.53 23.66 12.10
CA ASP A 46 22.91 23.63 11.63
C ASP A 46 23.72 22.69 12.55
N PRO A 47 24.22 21.54 12.05
CA PRO A 47 24.10 21.04 10.68
C PRO A 47 22.68 20.54 10.33
N PRO A 48 22.33 20.42 9.04
CA PRO A 48 21.07 19.86 8.59
C PRO A 48 20.87 18.44 9.13
N PRO A 49 19.63 18.04 9.44
CA PRO A 49 19.38 16.74 10.04
C PRO A 49 19.66 15.62 9.03
N ASP A 50 20.20 14.50 9.51
CA ASP A 50 20.41 13.32 8.68
C ASP A 50 19.05 12.72 8.28
N PHE A 51 18.63 12.97 7.05
CA PHE A 51 17.36 12.49 6.49
C PHE A 51 17.42 11.01 6.11
N LEU A 52 16.27 10.33 6.15
CA LEU A 52 16.17 8.95 5.71
C LEU A 52 16.40 8.84 4.20
N THR A 53 17.17 7.85 3.77
CA THR A 53 17.29 7.40 2.37
C THR A 53 16.05 6.65 1.93
N ALA A 54 15.83 6.53 0.61
CA ALA A 54 14.72 5.76 0.07
C ALA A 54 14.73 4.30 0.57
N ASP A 55 15.89 3.67 0.67
CA ASP A 55 16.01 2.29 1.18
C ASP A 55 15.74 2.17 2.69
N GLU A 56 16.08 3.19 3.47
CA GLU A 56 15.68 3.28 4.88
C GLU A 56 14.17 3.45 5.03
N GLU A 57 13.54 4.26 4.17
CA GLU A 57 12.08 4.39 4.13
C GLU A 57 11.40 3.06 3.76
N ILE A 58 11.87 2.38 2.71
CA ILE A 58 11.34 1.06 2.30
C ILE A 58 11.41 0.06 3.46
N ARG A 59 12.53 0.02 4.19
CA ARG A 59 12.68 -0.85 5.36
C ARG A 59 11.69 -0.52 6.48
N LEU A 60 11.47 0.77 6.76
CA LEU A 60 10.47 1.20 7.73
C LEU A 60 9.05 0.85 7.27
N VAL A 61 8.73 1.06 6.00
CA VAL A 61 7.42 0.69 5.44
C VAL A 61 7.19 -0.81 5.54
N LYS A 62 8.15 -1.65 5.16
CA LYS A 62 8.07 -3.11 5.35
C LYS A 62 7.81 -3.49 6.81
N PHE A 63 8.58 -2.89 7.74
CA PHE A 63 8.37 -3.10 9.18
C PHE A 63 6.93 -2.76 9.61
N PHE A 64 6.42 -1.58 9.24
CA PHE A 64 5.06 -1.17 9.60
C PHE A 64 3.98 -1.97 8.87
N THR A 65 4.25 -2.49 7.68
CA THR A 65 3.34 -3.43 7.00
C THR A 65 3.22 -4.74 7.77
N VAL A 66 4.31 -5.29 8.30
CA VAL A 66 4.24 -6.51 9.12
C VAL A 66 3.51 -6.24 10.43
N GLU A 67 3.77 -5.10 11.08
CA GLU A 67 3.02 -4.68 12.27
C GLU A 67 1.53 -4.50 11.96
N LEU A 68 1.17 -4.01 10.77
CA LEU A 68 -0.22 -3.90 10.32
C LEU A 68 -0.87 -5.27 10.21
N ILE A 69 -0.18 -6.24 9.59
CA ILE A 69 -0.67 -7.62 9.43
C ILE A 69 -0.93 -8.25 10.80
N ARG A 70 -0.01 -8.07 11.77
CA ARG A 70 -0.18 -8.54 13.16
C ARG A 70 -1.33 -7.86 13.87
N ALA A 71 -1.43 -6.54 13.75
CA ALA A 71 -2.54 -5.78 14.33
C ALA A 71 -3.90 -6.24 13.76
N ALA A 72 -3.97 -6.53 12.45
CA ALA A 72 -5.17 -7.09 11.84
C ALA A 72 -5.51 -8.48 12.37
N GLN A 73 -4.51 -9.35 12.61
CA GLN A 73 -4.70 -10.66 13.24
C GLN A 73 -5.23 -10.52 14.67
N PHE A 74 -4.64 -9.62 15.46
CA PHE A 74 -5.08 -9.32 16.83
C PHE A 74 -6.51 -8.75 16.88
N CYS A 75 -6.89 -7.95 15.88
CA CYS A 75 -8.25 -7.44 15.73
C CYS A 75 -9.21 -8.46 15.08
N GLU A 76 -8.76 -9.69 14.83
CA GLU A 76 -9.54 -10.78 14.23
C GLU A 76 -10.16 -10.41 12.87
N LEU A 77 -9.50 -9.53 12.12
CA LEU A 77 -10.00 -9.07 10.84
C LEU A 77 -9.86 -10.15 9.75
N PRO A 78 -10.88 -10.29 8.87
CA PRO A 78 -10.83 -11.10 7.66
C PRO A 78 -9.57 -10.89 6.82
N THR A 79 -9.20 -11.93 6.07
CA THR A 79 -7.97 -11.93 5.25
C THR A 79 -7.98 -10.85 4.16
N GLU A 80 -9.12 -10.64 3.50
CA GLU A 80 -9.28 -9.58 2.49
C GLU A 80 -9.02 -8.20 3.10
N ILE A 81 -9.68 -7.88 4.22
CA ILE A 81 -9.50 -6.60 4.94
C ILE A 81 -8.04 -6.37 5.31
N ARG A 82 -7.36 -7.41 5.82
CA ARG A 82 -5.93 -7.34 6.15
C ARG A 82 -5.08 -7.01 4.93
N ALA A 83 -5.34 -7.67 3.81
CA ALA A 83 -4.62 -7.46 2.56
C ALA A 83 -4.88 -6.06 1.99
N THR A 84 -6.15 -5.62 1.95
CA THR A 84 -6.56 -4.27 1.50
C THR A 84 -5.86 -3.19 2.33
N ALA A 85 -5.88 -3.31 3.66
CA ALA A 85 -5.23 -2.36 4.55
C ALA A 85 -3.70 -2.31 4.36
N ALA A 86 -3.05 -3.47 4.19
CA ALA A 86 -1.61 -3.53 3.90
C ALA A 86 -1.27 -2.86 2.56
N VAL A 87 -2.07 -3.12 1.52
CA VAL A 87 -1.90 -2.50 0.19
C VAL A 87 -2.14 -0.99 0.26
N PHE A 88 -3.15 -0.52 0.98
CA PHE A 88 -3.38 0.92 1.18
C PHE A 88 -2.20 1.61 1.86
N LEU A 89 -1.67 1.02 2.94
CA LEU A 89 -0.49 1.56 3.62
C LEU A 89 0.70 1.68 2.67
N ARG A 90 0.93 0.65 1.84
CA ARG A 90 2.06 0.63 0.92
C ARG A 90 1.89 1.57 -0.26
N ARG A 91 0.69 1.66 -0.84
CA ARG A 91 0.35 2.65 -1.87
C ARG A 91 0.57 4.07 -1.33
N PHE A 92 0.10 4.34 -0.11
CA PHE A 92 0.26 5.64 0.53
C PHE A 92 1.73 6.04 0.67
N TYR A 93 2.61 5.12 1.10
CA TYR A 93 4.03 5.39 1.28
C TYR A 93 4.90 5.25 0.01
N VAL A 94 4.29 4.94 -1.13
CA VAL A 94 4.97 5.08 -2.44
C VAL A 94 4.93 6.55 -2.88
N THR A 95 3.82 7.25 -2.63
CA THR A 95 3.62 8.65 -3.02
C THR A 95 3.86 9.65 -1.90
N ASN A 96 3.96 9.20 -0.65
CA ASN A 96 4.25 10.04 0.51
C ASN A 96 5.42 9.47 1.33
N SER A 97 6.21 10.33 1.95
CA SER A 97 7.34 9.90 2.79
C SER A 97 6.91 9.59 4.23
N VAL A 98 7.57 8.61 4.85
CA VAL A 98 7.44 8.34 6.30
C VAL A 98 7.95 9.50 7.16
N MET A 99 8.79 10.37 6.60
CA MET A 99 9.26 11.61 7.25
C MET A 99 8.14 12.65 7.32
N THR A 100 7.18 12.61 6.39
CA THR A 100 6.06 13.56 6.34
C THR A 100 4.89 13.13 7.21
N TYR A 101 4.45 11.88 7.09
CA TYR A 101 3.27 11.37 7.80
C TYR A 101 3.62 10.19 8.71
N PRO A 102 2.95 10.07 9.87
CA PRO A 102 3.36 9.10 10.86
C PRO A 102 2.77 7.70 10.62
N ALA A 103 3.67 6.75 10.34
CA ALA A 103 3.33 5.36 10.05
C ALA A 103 2.51 4.63 11.12
N PRO A 104 2.73 4.81 12.45
CA PRO A 104 1.90 4.17 13.46
C PRO A 104 0.42 4.56 13.39
N GLU A 105 0.12 5.83 13.09
CA GLU A 105 -1.24 6.37 12.96
C GLU A 105 -1.84 5.95 11.62
N LEU A 106 -1.08 6.10 10.52
CA LEU A 106 -1.52 5.66 9.20
C LEU A 106 -1.78 4.16 9.13
N LEU A 107 -1.05 3.33 9.89
CA LEU A 107 -1.32 1.90 10.02
C LEU A 107 -2.74 1.66 10.57
N LYS A 108 -3.11 2.33 11.66
CA LYS A 108 -4.43 2.19 12.30
C LYS A 108 -5.53 2.73 11.39
N THR A 109 -5.29 3.87 10.74
CA THR A 109 -6.19 4.44 9.73
C THR A 109 -6.38 3.48 8.56
N SER A 110 -5.31 2.87 8.02
CA SER A 110 -5.39 1.91 6.92
C SER A 110 -6.18 0.66 7.29
N LEU A 111 -6.05 0.14 8.52
CA LEU A 111 -6.89 -0.96 9.02
C LEU A 111 -8.36 -0.55 9.08
N PHE A 112 -8.66 0.59 9.70
CA PHE A 112 -10.03 1.08 9.84
C PHE A 112 -10.69 1.38 8.48
N PHE A 113 -9.95 1.98 7.56
CA PHE A 113 -10.44 2.30 6.22
C PHE A 113 -10.53 1.05 5.34
N GLY A 114 -9.61 0.09 5.48
CA GLY A 114 -9.68 -1.21 4.82
C GLY A 114 -10.96 -1.96 5.18
N CYS A 115 -11.40 -1.89 6.44
CA CYS A 115 -12.70 -2.40 6.85
C CYS A 115 -13.84 -1.78 6.03
N LYS A 116 -13.88 -0.44 5.89
CA LYS A 116 -14.90 0.25 5.10
C LYS A 116 -14.86 -0.12 3.61
N ALA A 117 -13.66 -0.23 3.03
CA ALA A 117 -13.48 -0.57 1.61
C ALA A 117 -14.03 -1.96 1.26
N GLU A 118 -13.91 -2.92 2.18
CA GLU A 118 -14.45 -4.28 2.05
C GLU A 118 -15.90 -4.43 2.54
N GLY A 119 -16.60 -3.32 2.84
CA GLY A 119 -17.99 -3.33 3.30
C GLY A 119 -18.18 -3.80 4.76
N PHE A 120 -17.10 -3.86 5.55
CA PHE A 120 -17.14 -4.19 6.97
C PHE A 120 -17.09 -2.91 7.84
N PHE A 121 -18.21 -2.51 8.41
CA PHE A 121 -18.29 -1.26 9.18
C PHE A 121 -17.96 -1.48 10.66
N TYR A 122 -16.67 -1.48 11.00
CA TYR A 122 -16.21 -1.54 12.39
C TYR A 122 -16.59 -0.24 13.13
N LYS A 123 -17.27 -0.35 14.30
CA LYS A 123 -17.53 0.81 15.17
C LYS A 123 -16.23 1.46 15.63
N LEU A 124 -16.09 2.77 15.40
CA LEU A 124 -14.85 3.52 15.66
C LEU A 124 -14.34 3.38 17.11
N ASN A 125 -15.21 3.55 18.11
CA ASN A 125 -14.80 3.49 19.52
C ASN A 125 -14.27 2.10 19.89
N ALA A 126 -15.01 1.05 19.53
CA ALA A 126 -14.61 -0.33 19.75
C ALA A 126 -13.32 -0.71 19.02
N PHE A 127 -13.07 -0.10 17.85
CA PHE A 127 -11.81 -0.28 17.13
C PHE A 127 -10.65 0.46 17.82
N SER A 128 -10.85 1.72 18.24
CA SER A 128 -9.81 2.48 18.93
C SER A 128 -9.38 1.85 20.26
N GLU A 129 -10.32 1.23 20.99
CA GLU A 129 -10.06 0.53 22.25
C GLU A 129 -9.12 -0.69 22.10
N LYS A 130 -8.99 -1.26 20.89
CA LYS A 130 -8.05 -2.35 20.61
C LYS A 130 -6.59 -1.88 20.61
N PHE A 131 -6.34 -0.57 20.50
CA PHE A 131 -5.00 0.00 20.42
C PHE A 131 -4.71 0.88 21.65
N PRO A 132 -3.55 0.70 22.32
CA PRO A 132 -3.21 1.52 23.47
C PRO A 132 -3.05 2.99 23.06
N ASN A 133 -3.48 3.90 23.93
CA ASN A 133 -3.33 5.36 23.77
C ASN A 133 -3.84 5.89 22.42
N THR A 134 -4.89 5.27 21.86
CA THR A 134 -5.45 5.63 20.56
C THR A 134 -6.87 6.12 20.73
N THR A 135 -7.18 7.30 20.18
CA THR A 135 -8.54 7.84 20.14
C THR A 135 -9.15 7.66 18.76
N GLY A 136 -10.49 7.61 18.68
CA GLY A 136 -11.19 7.58 17.40
C GLY A 136 -10.85 8.80 16.51
N GLU A 137 -10.65 9.97 17.11
CA GLU A 137 -10.25 11.19 16.39
C GLU A 137 -8.90 11.04 15.69
N GLN A 138 -7.90 10.42 16.33
CA GLN A 138 -6.59 10.18 15.72
C GLN A 138 -6.68 9.30 14.47
N ILE A 139 -7.58 8.32 14.49
CA ILE A 139 -7.82 7.42 13.34
C ILE A 139 -8.50 8.17 12.20
N LEU A 140 -9.53 8.97 12.52
CA LEU A 140 -10.28 9.77 11.54
C LEU A 140 -9.44 10.91 10.93
N ALA A 141 -8.46 11.44 11.68
CA ALA A 141 -7.60 12.50 11.20
C ALA A 141 -6.77 12.09 9.98
N GLY A 142 -6.36 10.82 9.92
CA GLY A 142 -5.66 10.25 8.76
C GLY A 142 -6.56 9.79 7.63
N GLU A 143 -7.89 9.65 7.82
CA GLU A 143 -8.75 8.93 6.89
C GLU A 143 -8.80 9.57 5.50
N PHE A 144 -9.16 10.85 5.42
CA PHE A 144 -9.22 11.54 4.13
C PHE A 144 -7.83 11.70 3.51
N LEU A 145 -6.80 11.89 4.34
CA LEU A 145 -5.42 11.94 3.88
C LEU A 145 -5.00 10.63 3.22
N LEU A 146 -5.35 9.49 3.80
CA LEU A 146 -5.13 8.17 3.22
C LEU A 146 -5.84 8.06 1.87
N CYS A 147 -7.11 8.44 1.79
CA CYS A 147 -7.89 8.42 0.53
C CYS A 147 -7.20 9.22 -0.58
N GLN A 148 -6.68 10.40 -0.27
CA GLN A 148 -5.91 11.22 -1.20
C GLN A 148 -4.62 10.50 -1.61
N GLY A 149 -3.84 10.00 -0.66
CA GLY A 149 -2.57 9.32 -0.94
C GLY A 149 -2.73 8.05 -1.79
N ILE A 150 -3.83 7.30 -1.64
CA ILE A 150 -4.15 6.14 -2.49
C ILE A 150 -4.95 6.51 -3.75
N ARG A 151 -5.07 7.81 -4.06
CA ARG A 151 -5.76 8.36 -5.25
C ARG A 151 -7.18 7.86 -5.42
N PHE A 152 -7.90 7.70 -4.31
CA PHE A 152 -9.27 7.18 -4.29
C PHE A 152 -9.44 5.80 -4.96
N ALA A 153 -8.36 5.05 -5.14
CA ALA A 153 -8.36 3.72 -5.74
C ALA A 153 -8.64 2.66 -4.67
N PHE A 154 -9.92 2.57 -4.26
CA PHE A 154 -10.36 1.69 -3.16
C PHE A 154 -10.49 0.22 -3.57
N ASP A 155 -10.79 -0.05 -4.85
CA ASP A 155 -10.86 -1.42 -5.38
C ASP A 155 -9.44 -2.04 -5.44
N VAL A 156 -9.19 -3.01 -4.58
CA VAL A 156 -7.96 -3.82 -4.55
C VAL A 156 -8.33 -5.26 -4.90
N ARG A 157 -7.68 -5.79 -5.92
CA ARG A 157 -7.90 -7.16 -6.39
C ARG A 157 -6.89 -8.09 -5.74
N HIS A 158 -7.39 -9.03 -4.95
CA HIS A 158 -6.57 -10.00 -4.23
C HIS A 158 -6.50 -11.37 -4.92
N PRO A 159 -5.40 -12.12 -4.73
CA PRO A 159 -5.20 -13.43 -5.33
C PRO A 159 -5.95 -14.58 -4.64
N PHE A 160 -6.61 -14.34 -3.49
CA PHE A 160 -7.23 -15.41 -2.71
C PHE A 160 -8.38 -16.11 -3.46
N ARG A 161 -9.28 -15.35 -4.09
CA ARG A 161 -10.35 -15.94 -4.91
C ARG A 161 -9.79 -16.64 -6.16
N ALA A 162 -8.69 -16.12 -6.73
CA ALA A 162 -8.01 -16.78 -7.83
C ALA A 162 -7.44 -18.13 -7.41
N LEU A 163 -6.95 -18.26 -6.17
CA LEU A 163 -6.47 -19.52 -5.62
C LEU A 163 -7.63 -20.51 -5.53
N GLU A 164 -8.78 -20.12 -4.97
CA GLU A 164 -9.95 -21.01 -4.91
C GLU A 164 -10.37 -21.50 -6.30
N GLY A 165 -10.37 -20.61 -7.31
CA GLY A 165 -10.66 -20.99 -8.70
C GLY A 165 -9.64 -21.97 -9.29
N ALA A 166 -8.35 -21.74 -9.06
CA ALA A 166 -7.29 -22.63 -9.53
C ALA A 166 -7.36 -24.00 -8.86
N ILE A 167 -7.65 -24.06 -7.55
CA ILE A 167 -7.81 -25.33 -6.82
C ILE A 167 -9.01 -26.12 -7.34
N LEU A 168 -10.14 -25.46 -7.65
CA LEU A 168 -11.29 -26.12 -8.28
C LEU A 168 -10.93 -26.74 -9.63
N GLU A 169 -10.18 -26.01 -10.46
CA GLU A 169 -9.73 -26.51 -11.76
C GLU A 169 -8.74 -27.67 -11.63
N LEU A 170 -7.84 -27.62 -10.64
CA LEU A 170 -6.91 -28.72 -10.34
C LEU A 170 -7.66 -29.97 -9.87
N ARG A 171 -8.65 -29.84 -8.97
CA ARG A 171 -9.48 -30.98 -8.52
C ARG A 171 -10.26 -31.60 -9.68
N ARG A 172 -10.71 -30.77 -10.62
CA ARG A 172 -11.41 -31.25 -11.83
C ARG A 172 -10.49 -32.04 -12.75
N LYS A 173 -9.23 -31.60 -12.92
CA LYS A 173 -8.26 -32.24 -13.83
C LYS A 173 -7.51 -33.43 -13.19
N LEU A 174 -7.32 -33.41 -11.88
CA LEU A 174 -6.57 -34.42 -11.12
C LEU A 174 -7.44 -34.94 -9.95
N PRO A 175 -8.54 -35.66 -10.23
CA PRO A 175 -9.46 -36.12 -9.19
C PRO A 175 -8.81 -37.08 -8.19
N ASP A 176 -7.80 -37.85 -8.61
CA ASP A 176 -7.12 -38.84 -7.77
C ASP A 176 -6.02 -38.22 -6.88
N GLU A 177 -5.70 -36.93 -7.04
CA GLU A 177 -4.60 -36.26 -6.33
C GLU A 177 -5.08 -35.29 -5.22
N GLU A 178 -6.24 -35.55 -4.62
CA GLU A 178 -6.88 -34.64 -3.67
C GLU A 178 -5.97 -34.24 -2.49
N SER A 179 -5.21 -35.19 -1.93
CA SER A 179 -4.25 -34.93 -0.84
C SER A 179 -3.16 -33.94 -1.24
N ARG A 180 -2.61 -34.06 -2.46
CA ARG A 180 -1.61 -33.15 -3.02
C ARG A 180 -2.20 -31.75 -3.17
N ILE A 181 -3.40 -31.66 -3.75
CA ILE A 181 -4.08 -30.39 -3.99
C ILE A 181 -4.43 -29.69 -2.67
N ASN A 182 -4.90 -30.42 -1.66
CA ASN A 182 -5.24 -29.86 -0.35
C ASN A 182 -4.00 -29.30 0.37
N ARG A 183 -2.85 -29.98 0.28
CA ARG A 183 -1.57 -29.47 0.79
C ARG A 183 -1.17 -28.16 0.11
N VAL A 184 -1.26 -28.11 -1.22
CA VAL A 184 -0.94 -26.93 -2.02
C VAL A 184 -1.89 -25.78 -1.69
N HIS A 185 -3.19 -26.04 -1.60
CA HIS A 185 -4.19 -25.03 -1.21
C HIS A 185 -3.86 -24.41 0.14
N ALA A 186 -3.63 -25.23 1.17
CA ALA A 186 -3.32 -24.75 2.50
C ALA A 186 -2.03 -23.91 2.52
N ARG A 187 -0.94 -24.41 1.92
CA ARG A 187 0.35 -23.73 1.96
C ARG A 187 0.39 -22.47 1.09
N ALA A 188 -0.16 -22.52 -0.13
CA ALA A 188 -0.23 -21.35 -1.01
C ALA A 188 -1.08 -20.24 -0.36
N ARG A 189 -2.15 -20.59 0.35
CA ARG A 189 -2.97 -19.61 1.07
C ARG A 189 -2.20 -18.90 2.17
N GLU A 190 -1.34 -19.60 2.92
CA GLU A 190 -0.47 -18.96 3.92
C GLU A 190 0.58 -18.05 3.28
N ILE A 191 1.17 -18.44 2.15
CA ILE A 191 2.07 -17.58 1.37
C ILE A 191 1.34 -16.29 0.96
N LEU A 192 0.14 -16.40 0.38
CA LEU A 192 -0.64 -15.23 -0.08
C LEU A 192 -1.05 -14.28 1.05
N LYS A 193 -1.18 -14.77 2.29
CA LYS A 193 -1.51 -13.94 3.46
C LYS A 193 -0.35 -13.08 3.96
N PHE A 194 0.87 -13.30 3.46
CA PHE A 194 2.07 -12.61 3.95
C PHE A 194 2.99 -12.12 2.82
N SER A 195 3.59 -13.04 2.06
CA SER A 195 4.67 -12.76 1.10
C SER A 195 4.36 -11.64 0.10
N PRO A 196 3.20 -11.62 -0.60
CA PRO A 196 2.92 -10.55 -1.56
C PRO A 196 2.57 -9.23 -0.88
N LEU A 197 2.18 -9.25 0.40
CA LEU A 197 1.85 -8.05 1.18
C LEU A 197 3.10 -7.34 1.69
N VAL A 198 4.24 -8.03 1.84
CA VAL A 198 5.51 -7.46 2.33
C VAL A 198 6.52 -7.18 1.20
N THR A 199 6.39 -7.87 0.05
CA THR A 199 7.19 -7.70 -1.16
C THR A 199 6.47 -6.83 -2.20
N ASP A 200 7.15 -6.27 -3.20
CA ASP A 200 6.52 -5.38 -4.20
C ASP A 200 5.61 -6.10 -5.22
N ALA A 201 5.17 -7.33 -4.93
CA ALA A 201 4.42 -8.18 -5.84
C ALA A 201 3.14 -7.51 -6.40
N TYR A 202 2.36 -6.82 -5.56
CA TYR A 202 1.13 -6.12 -5.98
C TYR A 202 1.37 -4.96 -6.95
N PHE A 203 2.59 -4.45 -7.02
CA PHE A 203 2.97 -3.38 -7.94
C PHE A 203 3.46 -3.92 -9.29
N HIS A 204 3.96 -5.15 -9.36
CA HIS A 204 4.59 -5.69 -10.57
C HIS A 204 3.77 -6.76 -11.27
N TYR A 205 2.91 -7.47 -10.52
CA TYR A 205 2.24 -8.66 -11.00
C TYR A 205 0.73 -8.60 -10.79
N THR A 206 0.02 -9.29 -11.67
CA THR A 206 -1.44 -9.45 -11.59
C THR A 206 -1.82 -10.45 -10.48
N PRO A 207 -3.05 -10.42 -9.95
CA PRO A 207 -3.49 -11.37 -8.93
C PRO A 207 -3.37 -12.85 -9.37
N SER A 208 -3.61 -13.15 -10.65
CA SER A 208 -3.44 -14.51 -11.18
C SER A 208 -1.97 -14.94 -11.21
N GLN A 209 -1.04 -14.06 -11.61
CA GLN A 209 0.40 -14.32 -11.57
C GLN A 209 0.90 -14.53 -10.13
N ILE A 210 0.49 -13.67 -9.19
CA ILE A 210 0.84 -13.81 -7.77
C ILE A 210 0.32 -15.14 -7.20
N MET A 211 -0.92 -15.51 -7.54
CA MET A 211 -1.51 -16.78 -7.14
C MET A 211 -0.73 -17.97 -7.69
N MET A 212 -0.42 -17.98 -9.00
CA MET A 212 0.33 -19.06 -9.63
C MET A 212 1.76 -19.16 -9.09
N ALA A 213 2.40 -18.03 -8.79
CA ALA A 213 3.70 -18.01 -8.11
C ALA A 213 3.62 -18.68 -6.73
N ALA A 214 2.59 -18.37 -5.93
CA ALA A 214 2.38 -19.01 -4.63
C ALA A 214 2.12 -20.52 -4.75
N VAL A 215 1.36 -20.97 -5.75
CA VAL A 215 1.20 -22.40 -6.07
C VAL A 215 2.53 -23.03 -6.46
N SER A 216 3.31 -22.36 -7.32
CA SER A 216 4.59 -22.83 -7.83
C SER A 216 5.67 -22.97 -6.75
N ILE A 217 5.63 -22.16 -5.69
CA ILE A 217 6.54 -22.30 -4.54
C ILE A 217 6.34 -23.65 -3.86
N VAL A 218 5.08 -24.11 -3.78
CA VAL A 218 4.73 -25.37 -3.10
C VAL A 218 4.89 -26.56 -4.04
N ASP A 219 4.42 -26.42 -5.27
CA ASP A 219 4.44 -27.48 -6.26
C ASP A 219 4.44 -26.90 -7.68
N HIS A 220 5.63 -26.81 -8.26
CA HIS A 220 5.83 -26.25 -9.60
C HIS A 220 5.10 -27.05 -10.70
N GLY A 221 4.99 -28.38 -10.55
CA GLY A 221 4.39 -29.24 -11.57
C GLY A 221 2.90 -28.99 -11.80
N LEU A 222 2.21 -28.35 -10.87
CA LEU A 222 0.81 -27.96 -11.05
C LEU A 222 0.63 -26.78 -12.01
N LEU A 223 1.68 -26.02 -12.31
CA LEU A 223 1.62 -24.96 -13.32
C LEU A 223 1.35 -25.51 -14.72
N ASP A 224 1.93 -26.67 -15.08
CA ASP A 224 1.71 -27.27 -16.39
C ASP A 224 0.24 -27.72 -16.57
N VAL A 225 -0.43 -28.04 -15.46
CA VAL A 225 -1.86 -28.42 -15.46
C VAL A 225 -2.75 -27.18 -15.62
N LEU A 226 -2.38 -26.07 -14.98
CA LEU A 226 -3.10 -24.80 -15.06
C LEU A 226 -2.84 -24.06 -16.39
N ILE A 227 -1.63 -24.17 -16.93
CA ILE A 227 -1.19 -23.57 -18.20
C ILE A 227 -0.67 -24.69 -19.12
N PRO A 228 -1.58 -25.50 -19.69
CA PRO A 228 -1.21 -26.61 -20.55
C PRO A 228 -0.55 -26.12 -21.85
N LEU A 229 0.25 -26.99 -22.45
CA LEU A 229 0.76 -26.76 -23.80
C LEU A 229 -0.40 -26.69 -24.80
N PRO A 230 -0.29 -25.85 -25.83
CA PRO A 230 -1.33 -25.73 -26.84
C PRO A 230 -1.44 -27.02 -27.66
N ASN A 231 -2.65 -27.57 -27.75
CA ASN A 231 -2.98 -28.65 -28.66
C ASN A 231 -3.72 -28.04 -29.86
N GLY A 232 -3.09 -27.92 -31.04
CA GLY A 232 -3.71 -27.29 -32.21
C GLY A 232 -2.79 -27.14 -33.42
N GLU A 233 -3.29 -26.49 -34.47
CA GLU A 233 -2.56 -26.23 -35.73
C GLU A 233 -1.24 -25.48 -35.51
N ALA A 234 -0.20 -25.86 -36.27
CA ALA A 234 1.19 -25.49 -36.01
C ALA A 234 1.45 -23.97 -35.87
N GLY A 235 0.73 -23.13 -36.62
CA GLY A 235 0.90 -21.67 -36.59
C GLY A 235 0.35 -21.00 -35.32
N GLN A 236 -0.82 -21.43 -34.84
CA GLN A 236 -1.40 -20.91 -33.59
C GLN A 236 -0.68 -21.49 -32.37
N ALA A 237 -0.33 -22.78 -32.43
CA ALA A 237 0.42 -23.44 -31.36
C ALA A 237 1.76 -22.74 -31.06
N ALA A 238 2.48 -22.28 -32.07
CA ALA A 238 3.74 -21.54 -31.89
C ALA A 238 3.54 -20.18 -31.17
N ALA A 239 2.49 -19.43 -31.53
CA ALA A 239 2.19 -18.16 -30.87
C ALA A 239 1.77 -18.34 -29.41
N PHE A 240 0.94 -19.36 -29.13
CA PHE A 240 0.57 -19.72 -27.76
C PHE A 240 1.76 -20.20 -26.94
N ALA A 241 2.66 -21.00 -27.52
CA ALA A 241 3.88 -21.45 -26.84
C ALA A 241 4.78 -20.27 -26.44
N SER A 242 5.02 -19.31 -27.35
CA SER A 242 5.79 -18.11 -27.04
C SER A 242 5.13 -17.26 -25.92
N MET A 243 3.81 -17.14 -25.93
CA MET A 243 3.08 -16.44 -24.87
C MET A 243 3.18 -17.19 -23.53
N ARG A 244 3.06 -18.51 -23.56
CA ARG A 244 3.19 -19.38 -22.39
C ARG A 244 4.58 -19.23 -21.75
N ASP A 245 5.64 -19.24 -22.54
CA ASP A 245 7.01 -19.10 -22.03
C ASP A 245 7.21 -17.74 -21.35
N LYS A 246 6.64 -16.67 -21.92
CA LYS A 246 6.62 -15.35 -21.28
C LYS A 246 5.86 -15.36 -19.96
N ILE A 247 4.69 -15.99 -19.91
CA ILE A 247 3.87 -16.11 -18.69
C ILE A 247 4.64 -16.87 -17.60
N LEU A 248 5.26 -18.00 -17.94
CA LEU A 248 6.06 -18.79 -17.00
C LEU A 248 7.28 -18.03 -16.50
N GLY A 249 7.97 -17.28 -17.38
CA GLY A 249 9.05 -16.38 -16.96
C GLY A 249 8.59 -15.33 -15.95
N VAL A 250 7.44 -14.71 -16.18
CA VAL A 250 6.86 -13.74 -15.24
C VAL A 250 6.46 -14.39 -13.90
N ILE A 251 5.87 -15.59 -13.94
CA ILE A 251 5.53 -16.36 -12.73
C ILE A 251 6.80 -16.71 -11.95
N GLN A 252 7.88 -17.09 -12.63
CA GLN A 252 9.16 -17.39 -12.00
C GLN A 252 9.76 -16.14 -11.33
N SER A 253 9.77 -14.99 -11.99
CA SER A 253 10.22 -13.74 -11.38
C SER A 253 9.35 -13.31 -10.19
N CYS A 254 8.03 -13.54 -10.26
CA CYS A 254 7.14 -13.30 -9.12
C CYS A 254 7.43 -14.28 -7.97
N ARG A 255 7.69 -15.55 -8.28
CA ARG A 255 8.03 -16.57 -7.29
C ARG A 255 9.28 -16.20 -6.51
N GLU A 256 10.36 -15.84 -7.21
CA GLU A 256 11.63 -15.42 -6.59
C GLU A 256 11.41 -14.25 -5.63
N MET A 257 10.61 -13.26 -6.04
CA MET A 257 10.25 -12.13 -5.17
C MET A 257 9.47 -12.57 -3.93
N LEU A 258 8.51 -13.49 -4.06
CA LEU A 258 7.75 -14.00 -2.91
C LEU A 258 8.61 -14.83 -1.95
N GLU A 259 9.59 -15.57 -2.47
CA GLU A 259 10.54 -16.38 -1.70
C GLU A 259 11.50 -15.53 -0.83
N GLU A 260 11.64 -14.22 -1.09
CA GLU A 260 12.39 -13.30 -0.22
C GLU A 260 11.72 -13.08 1.15
N GLU A 261 10.38 -13.15 1.20
CA GLU A 261 9.58 -12.92 2.42
C GLU A 261 8.58 -14.06 2.63
N PRO A 262 9.04 -15.30 2.93
CA PRO A 262 8.14 -16.41 3.21
C PRO A 262 7.41 -16.20 4.54
N PRO A 263 6.25 -16.85 4.77
CA PRO A 263 5.44 -16.66 5.98
C PRO A 263 6.21 -16.83 7.30
N GLU A 264 7.20 -17.73 7.32
CA GLU A 264 8.07 -18.00 8.46
C GLU A 264 8.82 -16.75 8.93
N ARG A 265 9.17 -15.83 8.02
CA ARG A 265 9.86 -14.58 8.41
C ARG A 265 8.99 -13.72 9.32
N MET A 266 7.67 -13.86 9.31
CA MET A 266 6.79 -13.13 10.23
C MET A 266 7.15 -13.40 11.69
N THR A 267 7.48 -14.64 12.05
CA THR A 267 7.91 -15.03 13.40
C THR A 267 9.42 -14.94 13.55
N ASP A 268 10.15 -15.52 12.59
CA ASP A 268 11.57 -15.88 12.75
C ASP A 268 12.50 -14.69 12.52
N TYR A 269 12.03 -13.64 11.84
CA TYR A 269 12.79 -12.43 11.59
C TYR A 269 12.07 -11.22 12.15
N TRP A 270 10.85 -10.95 11.67
CA TRP A 270 10.12 -9.76 12.04
C TRP A 270 9.66 -9.76 13.50
N GLY A 271 9.52 -10.93 14.12
CA GLY A 271 9.02 -11.10 15.50
C GLY A 271 10.11 -11.02 16.55
N THR A 272 11.37 -10.90 16.12
CA THR A 272 12.53 -11.04 17.00
C THR A 272 12.86 -9.73 17.72
N PRO A 273 13.24 -9.77 19.01
CA PRO A 273 13.76 -8.61 19.73
C PRO A 273 14.96 -7.96 19.04
N GLU A 274 15.77 -8.75 18.35
CA GLU A 274 16.95 -8.34 17.59
C GLU A 274 16.56 -7.36 16.48
N LEU A 275 15.49 -7.63 15.73
CA LEU A 275 15.03 -6.71 14.71
C LEU A 275 14.50 -5.41 15.32
N VAL A 276 13.75 -5.47 16.43
CA VAL A 276 13.27 -4.26 17.10
C VAL A 276 14.46 -3.38 17.52
N LYS A 277 15.55 -4.00 17.99
CA LYS A 277 16.82 -3.31 18.27
C LYS A 277 17.47 -2.75 17.00
N ALA A 278 17.47 -3.48 15.90
CA ALA A 278 18.01 -3.04 14.61
C ALA A 278 17.22 -1.88 13.97
N MET A 279 15.91 -1.78 14.25
CA MET A 279 15.05 -0.67 13.79
C MET A 279 15.17 0.59 14.67
N LYS A 280 15.74 0.47 15.87
CA LYS A 280 15.86 1.60 16.83
C LYS A 280 16.68 2.78 16.28
N PRO A 281 17.83 2.59 15.60
CA PRO A 281 18.57 3.69 14.97
C PRO A 281 17.74 4.40 13.90
N LEU A 282 17.05 3.66 13.04
CA LEU A 282 16.19 4.23 11.98
C LEU A 282 15.04 5.05 12.58
N ARG A 283 14.40 4.55 13.64
CA ARG A 283 13.35 5.30 14.35
C ARG A 283 13.88 6.56 15.02
N LYS A 284 15.08 6.52 15.62
CA LYS A 284 15.74 7.70 16.18
C LYS A 284 16.09 8.72 15.10
N LYS A 285 16.57 8.27 13.94
CA LYS A 285 16.84 9.11 12.77
C LYS A 285 15.56 9.77 12.28
N LEU A 286 14.50 9.00 12.07
CA LEU A 286 13.16 9.50 11.72
C LEU A 286 12.65 10.55 12.69
N GLN A 287 12.84 10.37 14.01
CA GLN A 287 12.40 11.33 15.01
C GLN A 287 13.09 12.71 14.86
N LYS A 288 14.33 12.75 14.36
CA LYS A 288 15.10 13.98 14.18
C LYS A 288 14.79 14.68 12.86
N CYS A 289 14.36 13.95 11.84
CA CYS A 289 14.13 14.48 10.49
C CYS A 289 12.65 14.53 10.07
N ARG A 290 11.73 14.33 11.01
CA ARG A 290 10.28 14.35 10.74
C ARG A 290 9.77 15.77 10.54
N ASP A 291 8.81 15.91 9.62
CA ASP A 291 8.08 17.16 9.38
C ASP A 291 7.33 17.61 10.65
N PRO A 292 7.70 18.74 11.28
CA PRO A 292 7.10 19.17 12.54
C PRO A 292 5.61 19.55 12.38
N ASP A 293 5.22 20.06 11.21
CA ASP A 293 3.86 20.54 10.95
C ASP A 293 2.89 19.40 10.64
N ARG A 294 3.42 18.28 10.12
CA ARG A 294 2.62 17.13 9.64
C ARG A 294 2.76 15.89 10.51
N ALA A 295 3.60 15.94 11.55
CA ALA A 295 3.78 14.87 12.52
C ALA A 295 2.52 14.52 13.31
N ASN A 296 1.63 15.49 13.55
CA ASN A 296 0.37 15.29 14.28
C ASN A 296 -0.83 15.49 13.34
N LEU A 297 -1.46 14.37 12.96
CA LEU A 297 -2.57 14.36 12.02
C LEU A 297 -3.80 15.11 12.54
N VAL A 298 -4.07 15.05 13.85
CA VAL A 298 -5.22 15.74 14.47
C VAL A 298 -5.04 17.26 14.35
N ASN A 299 -3.86 17.76 14.69
CA ASN A 299 -3.53 19.18 14.55
C ASN A 299 -3.60 19.62 13.08
N LEU A 300 -3.09 18.79 12.17
CA LEU A 300 -3.16 19.04 10.73
C LEU A 300 -4.60 19.12 10.22
N GLN A 301 -5.47 18.20 10.65
CA GLN A 301 -6.88 18.22 10.29
C GLN A 301 -7.59 19.46 10.86
N ARG A 302 -7.32 19.81 12.12
CA ARG A 302 -7.87 21.00 12.77
C ARG A 302 -7.45 22.28 12.03
N ALA A 303 -6.16 22.44 11.74
CA ALA A 303 -5.65 23.60 11.00
C ALA A 303 -6.29 23.73 9.61
N ARG A 304 -6.47 22.62 8.88
CA ARG A 304 -7.18 22.62 7.58
C ARG A 304 -8.64 23.05 7.70
N ARG A 305 -9.36 22.59 8.74
CA ARG A 305 -10.76 23.00 9.00
C ARG A 305 -10.87 24.49 9.33
N GLU A 306 -10.00 24.99 10.21
CA GLU A 306 -9.96 26.41 10.59
C GLU A 306 -9.65 27.31 9.39
N GLN A 307 -8.72 26.90 8.51
CA GLN A 307 -8.41 27.61 7.27
C GLN A 307 -9.61 27.64 6.30
N ALA A 308 -10.36 26.55 6.17
CA ALA A 308 -11.56 26.49 5.34
C ALA A 308 -12.64 27.44 5.85
N MET A 309 -12.95 27.40 7.16
CA MET A 309 -13.94 28.28 7.79
C MET A 309 -13.54 29.77 7.69
N ASN A 310 -12.26 30.09 7.85
CA ASN A 310 -11.78 31.47 7.73
C ASN A 310 -11.81 31.97 6.27
N LYS A 311 -11.64 31.08 5.29
CA LYS A 311 -11.79 31.42 3.87
C LYS A 311 -13.27 31.69 3.55
N GLU A 312 -14.18 30.84 4.03
CA GLU A 312 -15.63 31.02 3.89
C GLU A 312 -16.12 32.34 4.50
N LYS A 313 -15.68 32.66 5.73
CA LYS A 313 -15.98 33.94 6.39
C LYS A 313 -15.46 35.16 5.64
N LYS A 314 -14.31 35.06 4.97
CA LYS A 314 -13.78 36.14 4.12
C LYS A 314 -14.56 36.29 2.81
N THR A 315 -15.01 35.20 2.21
CA THR A 315 -15.90 35.26 1.03
C THR A 315 -17.29 35.80 1.40
N SER A 316 -17.85 35.48 2.57
CA SER A 316 -19.13 36.05 3.01
C SER A 316 -18.99 37.53 3.39
N ALA A 317 -17.91 37.94 4.05
CA ALA A 317 -17.65 39.34 4.39
C ALA A 317 -17.36 40.22 3.14
N ASN A 318 -16.75 39.66 2.09
CA ASN A 318 -16.57 40.37 0.82
C ASN A 318 -17.87 40.48 -0.02
N ASN A 319 -18.86 39.62 0.24
CA ASN A 319 -20.15 39.69 -0.47
C ASN A 319 -21.08 40.77 0.11
N ASP A 320 -20.95 41.11 1.39
CA ASP A 320 -21.68 42.22 2.02
C ASP A 320 -20.97 43.58 1.91
N GLY A 321 -19.73 43.62 1.41
CA GLY A 321 -18.89 44.82 1.37
C GLY A 321 -18.61 45.41 -0.02
N SER A 322 -19.08 44.82 -1.12
CA SER A 322 -18.74 45.24 -2.49
C SER A 322 -19.78 46.15 -3.17
N VAL A 323 -20.31 47.13 -2.42
CA VAL A 323 -21.15 48.21 -2.99
C VAL A 323 -20.42 49.57 -3.03
N PHE A 324 -19.28 49.75 -2.36
CA PHE A 324 -18.46 50.96 -2.53
C PHE A 324 -16.96 50.63 -2.49
N GLY A 325 -16.25 50.94 -3.57
CA GLY A 325 -14.83 50.66 -3.74
C GLY A 325 -13.92 51.57 -2.92
N ASP A 326 -12.72 51.09 -2.60
CA ASP A 326 -11.48 51.70 -3.10
C ASP A 326 -10.27 50.81 -2.79
N ASP A 327 -9.23 50.97 -3.62
CA ASP A 327 -7.91 50.37 -3.50
C ASP A 327 -7.29 50.56 -2.10
N LEU A 328 -6.62 49.52 -1.59
CA LEU A 328 -5.34 49.64 -0.89
C LEU A 328 -4.72 48.27 -0.59
N ALA A 329 -3.55 48.07 -1.20
CA ALA A 329 -2.66 46.96 -0.98
C ALA A 329 -2.33 46.76 0.52
N ARG A 330 -2.61 45.57 1.05
CA ARG A 330 -1.99 45.06 2.27
C ARG A 330 -1.50 43.64 2.03
N GLU A 331 -0.25 43.56 1.56
CA GLU A 331 0.59 42.37 1.69
C GLU A 331 0.80 42.07 3.19
N THR A 332 -0.05 41.23 3.75
CA THR A 332 0.29 40.54 5.00
C THR A 332 0.97 39.24 4.61
N LYS A 333 2.25 39.11 4.98
CA LYS A 333 3.06 37.88 4.86
C LYS A 333 2.25 36.67 5.35
N ARG A 334 1.56 36.00 4.41
CA ARG A 334 0.97 34.69 4.66
C ARG A 334 2.12 33.70 4.62
N VAL A 335 2.31 32.97 5.71
CA VAL A 335 2.98 31.68 5.67
C VAL A 335 2.16 30.83 4.70
N LYS A 336 2.55 30.83 3.42
CA LYS A 336 2.11 29.84 2.47
C LYS A 336 2.67 28.54 3.00
N LEU A 337 1.82 27.72 3.64
CA LEU A 337 1.96 26.28 3.45
C LEU A 337 1.93 26.11 1.93
N GLU A 338 3.10 26.06 1.30
CA GLU A 338 3.19 25.68 -0.10
C GLU A 338 2.35 24.42 -0.25
N ASN A 339 1.46 24.44 -1.23
CA ASN A 339 0.57 23.34 -1.57
C ASN A 339 1.44 22.13 -1.94
N ALA A 340 1.95 21.40 -0.95
CA ALA A 340 2.46 20.07 -1.20
C ALA A 340 1.26 19.27 -1.69
N ASP A 341 1.37 18.78 -2.91
CA ASP A 341 0.34 17.98 -3.54
C ASP A 341 -0.01 16.79 -2.61
N PRO A 342 -1.25 16.71 -2.08
CA PRO A 342 -1.65 15.60 -1.21
C PRO A 342 -1.65 14.25 -1.92
N PHE A 343 -1.53 14.23 -3.25
CA PHE A 343 -1.43 13.03 -4.08
C PHE A 343 0.02 12.54 -4.30
N GLY A 344 1.01 13.27 -3.78
CA GLY A 344 2.42 13.00 -4.02
C GLY A 344 2.86 13.31 -5.45
N PRO A 345 4.05 12.86 -5.88
CA PRO A 345 4.49 13.03 -7.26
C PRO A 345 3.56 12.32 -8.27
N PRO A 346 3.54 12.73 -9.54
CA PRO A 346 2.81 12.03 -10.60
C PRO A 346 3.26 10.57 -10.69
N LEU A 347 2.32 9.67 -10.97
CA LEU A 347 2.54 8.22 -11.09
C LEU A 347 2.97 7.85 -12.50
#